data_AF-A0A8T4MPU8-F1
#
_entry.id   AF-A0A8T4MPU8-F1
#
_cell.length_a   1.000
_cell.length_b   1.000
_cell.length_c   1.000
_cell.angle_alpha   90.00
_cell.angle_beta   90.00
_cell.angle_gamma   90.00
#
_symmetry.space_group_name_H-M   'P 1'
#
loop_
_entity.id
_entity.type
_entity.pdbx_description
1 polymer ?
#
loop_
_entity_poly.entity_id
_entity_poly.type
_entity_poly.pdbx_seq_one_letter_code
_entity_poly.pdbx_strand_id
1 'polypeptide(L)'
;MSVIEQITKMKNQGMPTGQIIFSLKSQGYSPKEINEALSQSEIKSELTKYPENFPRPTYKNHPSDLQPSMDTRTLATQQPTQEEPQDQEETSREETSYLNVPQEFEQSPQTFEQPYQTPEQLPPVSPYQEYQGYPEQQLTEPQDQQEYSQQYYPEYTSPQTIDFEAVSDLTNQIIEEKMMKTKKEILSLIKSKKAISEDIKRINNRIDKIENTLNELQLAIIKKVGEYGEDIKTISDELKATQDSFSKMVNPIVDNIRDSEPHKTKNKKNKEFEDYLR
;
A
#
# COMPACT_ATOMS: atom_id res chain seq x y z
N MET A 1 29.19 4.78 -3.50
CA MET A 1 28.49 3.56 -3.08
C MET A 1 27.29 3.98 -2.26
N SER A 2 26.13 3.36 -2.47
CA SER A 2 24.95 3.66 -1.65
C SER A 2 25.11 3.06 -0.25
N VAL A 3 24.54 3.70 0.78
CA VAL A 3 24.50 3.19 2.18
C VAL A 3 23.96 1.76 2.22
N ILE A 4 22.95 1.47 1.39
CA ILE A 4 22.30 0.16 1.29
C ILE A 4 23.26 -0.91 0.78
N GLU A 5 24.08 -0.58 -0.23
CA GLU A 5 25.09 -1.51 -0.78
C GLU A 5 26.16 -1.83 0.27
N GLN A 6 26.56 -0.81 1.03
CA GLN A 6 27.56 -0.96 2.06
C GLN A 6 27.07 -1.80 3.24
N ILE A 7 25.82 -1.58 3.68
CA ILE A 7 25.14 -2.44 4.67
C ILE A 7 25.06 -3.88 4.17
N THR A 8 24.63 -4.07 2.92
CA THR A 8 24.50 -5.41 2.31
C THR A 8 25.86 -6.12 2.29
N LYS A 9 26.92 -5.41 1.91
CA LYS A 9 28.30 -5.94 1.93
C LYS A 9 28.74 -6.33 3.34
N MET A 10 28.53 -5.48 4.33
CA MET A 10 28.90 -5.76 5.73
C MET A 10 28.08 -6.92 6.33
N LYS A 11 26.78 -7.00 6.01
CA LYS A 11 25.93 -8.15 6.40
C LYS A 11 26.41 -9.45 5.75
N ASN A 12 26.77 -9.42 4.48
CA ASN A 12 27.33 -10.59 3.78
C ASN A 12 28.71 -11.02 4.31
N GLN A 13 29.44 -10.12 4.98
CA GLN A 13 30.67 -10.41 5.71
C GLN A 13 30.43 -10.98 7.13
N GLY A 14 29.17 -11.13 7.55
CA GLY A 14 28.82 -11.63 8.88
C GLY A 14 28.96 -10.59 10.00
N MET A 15 29.08 -9.30 9.67
CA MET A 15 29.19 -8.24 10.66
C MET A 15 27.85 -8.07 11.42
N PRO A 16 27.85 -8.06 12.76
CA PRO A 16 26.62 -7.83 13.53
C PRO A 16 26.10 -6.41 13.31
N THR A 17 24.77 -6.24 13.29
CA THR A 17 24.10 -4.97 12.97
C THR A 17 24.62 -3.78 13.79
N GLY A 18 24.96 -3.98 15.08
CA GLY A 18 25.54 -2.93 15.92
C GLY A 18 26.89 -2.42 15.43
N GLN A 19 27.76 -3.30 14.91
CA GLN A 19 29.05 -2.90 14.33
C GLN A 19 28.86 -2.19 12.98
N ILE A 20 27.86 -2.60 12.19
CA ILE A 20 27.49 -1.93 10.94
C ILE A 20 27.08 -0.49 11.20
N ILE A 21 26.22 -0.25 12.21
CA ILE A 21 25.77 1.09 12.61
C ILE A 21 26.97 1.95 13.04
N PHE A 22 27.87 1.40 13.86
CA PHE A 22 29.06 2.12 14.30
C PHE A 22 29.99 2.49 13.13
N SER A 23 30.25 1.56 12.22
CA SER A 23 31.08 1.77 11.03
C SER A 23 30.49 2.81 10.07
N LEU A 24 29.16 2.86 9.90
CA LEU A 24 28.52 3.89 9.07
C LEU A 24 28.51 5.25 9.76
N LYS A 25 28.30 5.27 11.08
CA LYS A 25 28.38 6.51 11.85
C LYS A 25 29.79 7.13 11.80
N SER A 26 30.84 6.32 11.88
CA SER A 26 32.23 6.81 11.76
C SER A 26 32.57 7.32 10.36
N GLN A 27 31.83 6.89 9.34
CA GLN A 27 31.93 7.39 7.96
C GLN A 27 31.09 8.64 7.69
N GLY A 28 30.37 9.14 8.70
CA GLY A 28 29.61 10.39 8.61
C GLY A 28 28.16 10.25 8.15
N TYR A 29 27.63 9.02 8.03
CA TYR A 29 26.21 8.83 7.71
C TYR A 29 25.32 9.20 8.91
N SER A 30 24.18 9.83 8.62
CA SER A 30 23.23 10.22 9.67
C SER A 30 22.49 9.00 10.24
N PRO A 31 22.06 9.03 11.51
CA PRO A 31 21.28 7.94 12.11
C PRO A 31 20.01 7.60 11.31
N LYS A 32 19.38 8.60 10.67
CA LYS A 32 18.18 8.43 9.85
C LYS A 32 18.48 7.62 8.58
N GLU A 33 19.55 7.96 7.87
CA GLU A 33 19.97 7.24 6.65
C GLU A 33 20.38 5.79 6.96
N ILE A 34 21.04 5.57 8.10
CA ILE A 34 21.44 4.23 8.55
C ILE A 34 20.20 3.37 8.82
N ASN A 35 19.22 3.88 9.56
CA ASN A 35 17.99 3.16 9.88
C ASN A 35 17.18 2.84 8.62
N GLU A 36 17.00 3.83 7.73
CA GLU A 36 16.29 3.66 6.47
C GLU A 36 16.96 2.57 5.59
N ALA A 37 18.28 2.66 5.44
CA ALA A 37 19.03 1.71 4.63
C ALA A 37 19.09 0.31 5.25
N LEU A 38 19.06 0.19 6.58
CA LEU A 38 18.94 -1.10 7.28
C LEU A 38 17.60 -1.77 6.97
N SER A 39 16.48 -1.05 7.13
CA SER A 39 15.14 -1.56 6.83
C SER A 39 15.02 -1.99 5.36
N GLN A 40 15.52 -1.17 4.43
CA GLN A 40 15.52 -1.53 3.00
C GLN A 40 16.38 -2.76 2.70
N SER A 41 17.52 -2.91 3.38
CA SER A 41 18.40 -4.08 3.21
C SER A 41 17.75 -5.37 3.73
N GLU A 42 16.95 -5.30 4.79
CA GLU A 42 16.24 -6.45 5.35
C GLU A 42 15.16 -6.94 4.40
N ILE A 43 14.32 -6.03 3.90
CA ILE A 43 13.28 -6.33 2.91
C ILE A 43 13.91 -6.98 1.67
N LYS A 44 15.01 -6.42 1.15
CA LYS A 44 15.70 -6.97 -0.03
C LYS A 44 16.28 -8.36 0.26
N SER A 45 16.80 -8.59 1.46
CA SER A 45 17.34 -9.90 1.86
C SER A 45 16.25 -10.96 2.00
N GLU A 46 15.08 -10.59 2.53
CA GLU A 46 13.94 -11.48 2.63
C GLU A 46 13.36 -11.82 1.26
N LEU A 47 13.24 -10.83 0.36
CA LEU A 47 12.81 -11.06 -1.01
C LEU A 47 13.75 -12.03 -1.76
N THR A 48 15.05 -12.00 -1.46
CA THR A 48 16.05 -12.88 -2.09
C THR A 48 16.03 -14.31 -1.50
N LYS A 49 15.60 -14.48 -0.23
CA LYS A 49 15.50 -15.80 0.43
C LYS A 49 14.40 -16.69 -0.13
N TYR A 50 13.44 -16.12 -0.84
CA TYR A 50 12.43 -16.87 -1.56
C TYR A 50 12.78 -16.82 -3.05
N PRO A 51 13.67 -17.72 -3.55
CA PRO A 51 13.92 -17.83 -4.97
C PRO A 51 12.62 -18.25 -5.62
N GLU A 52 11.94 -17.29 -6.25
CA GLU A 52 11.12 -17.34 -7.47
C GLU A 52 10.49 -18.68 -7.92
N ASN A 53 10.10 -19.55 -6.98
CA ASN A 53 9.38 -20.79 -7.23
C ASN A 53 7.88 -20.60 -7.02
N PHE A 54 7.40 -19.36 -7.16
CA PHE A 54 6.01 -19.16 -7.51
C PHE A 54 5.86 -19.57 -8.98
N PRO A 55 4.98 -20.54 -9.30
CA PRO A 55 4.67 -20.82 -10.69
C PRO A 55 4.15 -19.53 -11.31
N ARG A 56 4.98 -18.89 -12.13
CA ARG A 56 4.53 -17.84 -13.03
C ARG A 56 3.36 -18.46 -13.81
N PRO A 57 2.13 -17.94 -13.74
CA PRO A 57 1.06 -18.42 -14.59
C PRO A 57 1.57 -18.31 -16.03
N THR A 58 1.80 -19.47 -16.64
CA THR A 58 2.13 -19.57 -18.04
C THR A 58 0.86 -19.19 -18.79
N TYR A 59 0.68 -17.90 -19.03
CA TYR A 59 -0.27 -17.41 -20.02
C TYR A 59 0.22 -17.91 -21.38
N LYS A 60 -0.20 -19.13 -21.74
CA LYS A 60 -0.16 -19.62 -23.11
C LYS A 60 -0.96 -18.63 -23.94
N ASN A 61 -0.23 -17.90 -24.80
CA ASN A 61 -0.66 -17.30 -26.05
C ASN A 61 -2.17 -17.46 -26.34
N HIS A 62 -2.98 -16.49 -25.90
CA HIS A 62 -4.19 -16.17 -26.64
C HIS A 62 -3.82 -15.17 -27.74
N PRO A 63 -4.23 -15.42 -28.99
CA PRO A 63 -3.93 -14.53 -30.10
C PRO A 63 -4.59 -13.17 -29.86
N SER A 64 -3.83 -12.13 -30.20
CA SER A 64 -4.24 -10.76 -30.40
C SER A 64 -5.60 -10.70 -31.10
N ASP A 65 -6.62 -10.21 -30.40
CA ASP A 65 -7.74 -9.47 -30.97
C ASP A 65 -8.54 -8.94 -29.78
N LEU A 66 -8.44 -7.62 -29.55
CA LEU A 66 -9.38 -6.72 -28.87
C LEU A 66 -8.60 -5.51 -28.36
N GLN A 67 -8.27 -4.61 -29.31
CA GLN A 67 -8.05 -3.20 -28.99
C GLN A 67 -9.41 -2.58 -28.67
N PRO A 68 -9.62 -1.95 -27.50
CA PRO A 68 -10.69 -0.98 -27.36
C PRO A 68 -10.20 0.36 -27.92
N SER A 69 -10.72 0.73 -29.09
CA SER A 69 -10.64 2.10 -29.61
C SER A 69 -11.34 3.05 -28.64
N MET A 70 -10.57 3.89 -27.96
CA MET A 70 -11.06 5.06 -27.24
C MET A 70 -11.48 6.12 -28.26
N ASP A 71 -12.74 6.08 -28.66
CA ASP A 71 -13.35 7.08 -29.54
C ASP A 71 -13.62 8.35 -28.71
N THR A 72 -12.74 9.34 -28.88
CA THR A 72 -12.85 10.67 -28.27
C THR A 72 -13.83 11.51 -29.07
N ARG A 73 -15.12 11.39 -28.76
CA ARG A 73 -16.13 12.30 -29.31
C ARG A 73 -16.20 13.60 -28.50
N THR A 74 -15.53 14.60 -29.04
CA THR A 74 -15.81 16.03 -28.86
C THR A 74 -17.23 16.34 -29.36
N LEU A 75 -18.06 16.92 -28.50
CA LEU A 75 -19.24 17.68 -28.91
C LEU A 75 -19.20 19.04 -28.23
N ALA A 76 -18.89 20.03 -29.06
CA ALA A 76 -19.12 21.44 -28.82
C ALA A 76 -20.55 21.82 -29.21
N THR A 77 -20.96 22.99 -28.71
CA THR A 77 -22.03 23.90 -29.21
C THR A 77 -23.45 23.64 -28.69
N GLN A 78 -23.98 24.52 -27.83
CA GLN A 78 -24.70 25.75 -28.23
C GLN A 78 -25.21 26.57 -27.03
N GLN A 79 -25.06 27.90 -27.15
CA GLN A 79 -25.85 28.93 -26.45
C GLN A 79 -27.35 28.79 -26.79
N PRO A 80 -28.25 29.41 -26.00
CA PRO A 80 -28.81 30.67 -26.49
C PRO A 80 -29.01 31.75 -25.41
N THR A 81 -28.95 32.98 -25.87
CA THR A 81 -29.42 34.20 -25.19
C THR A 81 -30.93 34.35 -25.35
N GLN A 82 -31.56 34.99 -24.36
CA GLN A 82 -32.56 36.07 -24.49
C GLN A 82 -33.99 35.83 -23.97
N GLU A 83 -34.33 36.72 -23.02
CA GLU A 83 -35.61 37.44 -22.79
C GLU A 83 -36.84 36.77 -22.15
N GLU A 84 -37.21 37.37 -21.01
CA GLU A 84 -38.54 37.55 -20.37
C GLU A 84 -39.71 37.71 -21.37
N PRO A 85 -40.97 37.38 -20.99
CA PRO A 85 -41.71 38.16 -19.97
C PRO A 85 -42.66 37.37 -19.04
N GLN A 86 -43.18 38.12 -18.07
CA GLN A 86 -44.06 37.78 -16.95
C GLN A 86 -45.48 37.25 -17.30
N ASP A 87 -46.07 36.68 -16.24
CA ASP A 87 -47.48 36.69 -15.80
C ASP A 87 -48.40 35.47 -16.05
N GLN A 88 -48.89 34.95 -14.90
CA GLN A 88 -50.22 34.38 -14.58
C GLN A 88 -50.63 33.08 -15.32
N GLU A 89 -51.31 32.08 -14.75
CA GLU A 89 -52.12 31.90 -13.55
C GLU A 89 -52.33 30.37 -13.34
N GLU A 90 -52.45 29.95 -12.07
CA GLU A 90 -53.40 28.96 -11.53
C GLU A 90 -53.67 27.55 -12.15
N THR A 91 -53.64 26.54 -11.24
CA THR A 91 -54.59 25.39 -11.13
C THR A 91 -54.06 23.96 -11.31
N SER A 92 -53.75 23.34 -10.15
CA SER A 92 -54.22 22.03 -9.62
C SER A 92 -53.92 20.66 -10.26
N ARG A 93 -53.33 19.81 -9.40
CA ARG A 93 -53.50 18.33 -9.20
C ARG A 93 -52.93 17.43 -10.29
N GLU A 94 -52.41 16.23 -10.05
CA GLU A 94 -52.06 15.33 -8.94
C GLU A 94 -51.10 14.36 -9.68
N GLU A 95 -49.93 13.96 -9.19
CA GLU A 95 -49.71 12.78 -8.34
C GLU A 95 -48.32 12.21 -8.70
N THR A 96 -47.67 11.57 -7.73
CA THR A 96 -46.52 10.66 -7.82
C THR A 96 -45.08 11.21 -7.78
N SER A 97 -44.30 10.45 -6.98
CA SER A 97 -42.85 10.27 -6.96
C SER A 97 -42.01 11.02 -5.91
N TYR A 98 -41.68 10.22 -4.88
CA TYR A 98 -40.41 10.11 -4.16
C TYR A 98 -39.75 11.39 -3.63
N LEU A 99 -39.82 11.53 -2.30
CA LEU A 99 -38.95 12.42 -1.52
C LEU A 99 -37.48 12.11 -1.82
N ASN A 100 -36.88 13.04 -2.54
CA ASN A 100 -35.46 13.29 -2.63
C ASN A 100 -35.04 14.06 -1.36
N VAL A 101 -34.23 13.45 -0.50
CA VAL A 101 -33.59 14.14 0.64
C VAL A 101 -32.16 14.48 0.21
N PRO A 102 -31.81 15.77 0.04
CA PRO A 102 -30.41 16.18 0.03
C PRO A 102 -29.94 16.19 1.47
N GLN A 103 -29.19 15.16 1.87
CA GLN A 103 -28.46 15.21 3.14
C GLN A 103 -27.20 16.04 2.90
N GLU A 104 -27.31 17.34 3.18
CA GLU A 104 -26.17 18.22 3.41
C GLU A 104 -25.37 17.64 4.58
N PHE A 105 -24.20 17.07 4.29
CA PHE A 105 -23.18 16.86 5.31
C PHE A 105 -22.42 18.18 5.48
N GLU A 106 -22.86 18.98 6.45
CA GLU A 106 -22.02 19.99 7.09
C GLU A 106 -20.78 19.28 7.66
N GLN A 107 -19.65 19.40 6.97
CA GLN A 107 -18.34 19.12 7.54
C GLN A 107 -17.99 20.21 8.54
N SER A 108 -18.31 20.00 9.81
CA SER A 108 -17.67 20.72 10.90
C SER A 108 -16.17 20.34 10.94
N PRO A 109 -15.22 21.29 10.89
CA PRO A 109 -13.81 20.99 11.10
C PRO A 109 -13.60 20.67 12.59
N GLN A 110 -13.47 19.37 12.91
CA GLN A 110 -12.95 18.96 14.21
C GLN A 110 -11.48 19.38 14.30
N THR A 111 -11.27 20.48 15.01
CA THR A 111 -9.98 20.93 15.50
C THR A 111 -9.50 19.91 16.53
N PHE A 112 -8.52 19.08 16.16
CA PHE A 112 -7.78 18.29 17.13
C PHE A 112 -6.85 19.24 17.89
N GLU A 113 -7.25 19.65 19.09
CA GLU A 113 -6.35 20.25 20.06
C GLU A 113 -5.28 19.20 20.44
N GLN A 114 -4.07 19.41 19.95
CA GLN A 114 -2.90 18.70 20.45
C GLN A 114 -2.59 19.18 21.87
N PRO A 115 -2.51 18.29 22.87
CA PRO A 115 -1.96 18.69 24.16
C PRO A 115 -0.48 19.03 23.96
N TYR A 116 -0.14 20.30 24.20
CA TYR A 116 1.23 20.77 24.30
C TYR A 116 1.97 19.91 25.32
N GLN A 117 2.88 19.05 24.84
CA GLN A 117 3.89 18.45 25.70
C GLN A 117 4.92 19.51 26.03
N THR A 118 4.94 19.89 27.30
CA THR A 118 6.02 20.61 27.97
C THR A 118 7.36 19.94 27.65
N PRO A 119 8.40 20.69 27.24
CA PRO A 119 9.75 20.13 27.10
C PRO A 119 10.27 19.71 28.47
N GLU A 120 10.30 18.41 28.72
CA GLU A 120 10.95 17.83 29.88
C GLU A 120 12.47 18.01 29.72
N GLN A 121 13.05 18.83 30.60
CA GLN A 121 14.49 19.03 30.71
C GLN A 121 15.20 17.69 30.90
N LEU A 122 15.98 17.30 29.91
CA LEU A 122 16.92 16.19 30.00
C LEU A 122 17.93 16.46 31.13
N PRO A 123 18.15 15.51 32.06
CA PRO A 123 19.24 15.60 33.01
C PRO A 123 20.59 15.51 32.29
N PRO A 124 21.65 16.17 32.81
CA PRO A 124 22.97 16.13 32.21
C PRO A 124 23.50 14.70 32.17
N VAL A 125 23.84 14.24 30.96
CA VAL A 125 24.48 12.96 30.69
C VAL A 125 25.85 12.97 31.36
N SER A 126 26.04 12.10 32.36
CA SER A 126 27.36 11.85 32.95
C SER A 126 28.30 11.26 31.90
N PRO A 127 29.57 11.68 31.85
CA PRO A 127 30.55 11.09 30.94
C PRO A 127 30.80 9.63 31.35
N TYR A 128 30.56 8.72 30.42
CA TYR A 128 30.99 7.33 30.54
C TYR A 128 32.51 7.28 30.71
N GLN A 129 32.97 6.71 31.81
CA GLN A 129 34.37 6.30 31.95
C GLN A 129 34.66 5.18 30.96
N GLU A 130 35.55 5.51 30.03
CA GLU A 130 36.20 4.62 29.09
C GLU A 130 37.11 3.66 29.86
N TYR A 131 36.74 2.38 29.89
CA TYR A 131 37.60 1.31 30.38
C TYR A 131 38.72 1.09 29.35
N GLN A 132 39.90 1.69 29.60
CA GLN A 132 41.15 1.32 28.94
C GLN A 132 41.66 -0.02 29.51
N GLY A 133 41.73 -1.02 28.65
CA GLY A 133 42.50 -2.25 28.89
C GLY A 133 43.99 -2.01 28.66
N TYR A 134 44.79 -2.39 29.65
CA TYR A 134 46.26 -2.37 29.65
C TYR A 134 46.87 -3.26 28.55
N PRO A 135 48.03 -2.87 27.99
CA PRO A 135 49.06 -3.83 27.62
C PRO A 135 50.19 -3.83 28.67
N GLU A 136 50.52 -5.03 29.12
CA GLU A 136 51.68 -5.36 29.93
C GLU A 136 52.95 -5.24 29.07
N GLN A 137 53.89 -4.37 29.43
CA GLN A 137 55.28 -4.48 28.97
C GLN A 137 56.24 -4.37 30.15
N GLN A 138 56.99 -5.45 30.31
CA GLN A 138 58.18 -5.56 31.16
C GLN A 138 59.24 -4.58 30.67
N LEU A 139 59.81 -3.77 31.57
CA LEU A 139 61.13 -3.20 31.34
C LEU A 139 61.92 -3.04 32.65
N THR A 140 63.18 -3.43 32.51
CA THR A 140 64.27 -3.62 33.46
C THR A 140 64.88 -2.30 33.97
N GLU A 141 65.46 -2.34 35.17
CA GLU A 141 66.37 -1.38 35.89
C GLU A 141 67.49 -0.69 35.05
N PRO A 142 68.32 0.28 35.55
CA PRO A 142 68.62 0.70 36.96
C PRO A 142 68.79 2.22 37.25
N GLN A 143 68.99 2.52 38.56
CA GLN A 143 69.69 3.65 39.22
C GLN A 143 69.91 5.00 38.50
N ASP A 144 69.47 6.09 39.13
CA ASP A 144 70.44 7.08 39.67
C ASP A 144 69.86 7.96 40.79
N GLN A 145 70.73 8.29 41.74
CA GLN A 145 70.47 9.15 42.90
C GLN A 145 70.34 10.61 42.48
N GLN A 146 69.24 11.29 42.83
CA GLN A 146 69.31 12.73 43.14
C GLN A 146 68.36 13.12 44.28
N GLU A 147 69.02 13.36 45.40
CA GLU A 147 68.65 14.14 46.58
C GLU A 147 68.16 15.55 46.20
N TYR A 148 66.89 15.90 46.39
CA TYR A 148 66.48 17.31 46.54
C TYR A 148 65.16 17.49 47.33
N SER A 149 65.30 18.28 48.40
CA SER A 149 64.32 19.18 49.03
C SER A 149 62.97 18.62 49.50
N GLN A 150 62.91 18.46 50.82
CA GLN A 150 61.71 18.41 51.67
C GLN A 150 60.75 19.56 51.36
N GLN A 151 59.73 19.27 50.56
CA GLN A 151 58.57 20.14 50.40
C GLN A 151 57.43 19.54 51.22
N TYR A 152 57.03 20.30 52.24
CA TYR A 152 56.01 19.97 53.22
C TYR A 152 54.67 19.71 52.52
N TYR A 153 54.39 18.45 52.19
CA TYR A 153 53.08 18.02 51.69
C TYR A 153 52.09 18.01 52.86
N PRO A 154 50.85 18.49 52.66
CA PRO A 154 49.81 18.37 53.65
C PRO A 154 49.59 16.89 53.97
N GLU A 155 49.59 16.62 55.28
CA GLU A 155 49.23 15.36 55.89
C GLU A 155 47.90 14.87 55.30
N TYR A 156 48.00 13.89 54.38
CA TYR A 156 46.84 13.12 53.94
C TYR A 156 46.35 12.38 55.18
N THR A 157 45.35 12.97 55.84
CA THR A 157 44.48 12.26 56.78
C THR A 157 44.14 10.94 56.14
N SER A 158 44.60 9.86 56.77
CA SER A 158 44.33 8.50 56.34
C SER A 158 42.84 8.40 56.04
N PRO A 159 42.45 7.88 54.86
CA PRO A 159 41.04 7.74 54.54
C PRO A 159 40.41 6.97 55.70
N GLN A 160 39.41 7.60 56.32
CA GLN A 160 38.52 6.92 57.25
C GLN A 160 38.22 5.57 56.63
N THR A 161 38.45 4.50 57.39
CA THR A 161 38.02 3.16 57.03
C THR A 161 36.53 3.26 56.78
N ILE A 162 36.16 3.45 55.51
CA ILE A 162 34.77 3.42 55.09
C ILE A 162 34.33 2.02 55.49
N ASP A 163 33.42 1.98 56.45
CA ASP A 163 32.97 0.74 57.05
C ASP A 163 32.41 -0.13 55.91
N PHE A 164 33.11 -1.21 55.60
CA PHE A 164 32.79 -2.05 54.44
C PHE A 164 31.37 -2.62 54.57
N GLU A 165 30.91 -2.81 55.81
CA GLU A 165 29.55 -3.22 56.13
C GLU A 165 28.52 -2.17 55.68
N ALA A 166 28.76 -0.87 55.92
CA ALA A 166 27.84 0.19 55.49
C ALA A 166 27.79 0.34 53.96
N VAL A 167 28.93 0.17 53.27
CA VAL A 167 28.97 0.17 51.80
C VAL A 167 28.28 -1.07 51.24
N SER A 168 28.45 -2.23 51.87
CA SER A 168 27.78 -3.47 51.49
C SER A 168 26.26 -3.35 51.63
N ASP A 169 25.77 -2.79 52.74
CA ASP A 169 24.34 -2.58 52.98
C ASP A 169 23.73 -1.59 51.98
N LEU A 170 24.41 -0.47 51.73
CA LEU A 170 23.99 0.51 50.72
C LEU A 170 23.96 -0.12 49.32
N THR A 171 24.93 -0.97 49.01
CA THR A 171 25.01 -1.67 47.72
C THR A 171 23.87 -2.67 47.57
N ASN A 172 23.59 -3.47 48.60
CA ASN A 172 22.50 -4.42 48.61
C ASN A 172 21.14 -3.73 48.43
N GLN A 173 20.93 -2.59 49.11
CA GLN A 173 19.72 -1.80 48.95
C GLN A 173 19.55 -1.25 47.53
N ILE A 174 20.62 -0.72 46.93
CA ILE A 174 20.59 -0.23 45.53
C ILE A 174 20.31 -1.38 44.56
N ILE A 175 20.94 -2.54 44.76
CA ILE A 175 20.72 -3.73 43.93
C ILE A 175 19.27 -4.18 44.05
N GLU A 176 18.71 -4.24 45.26
CA GLU A 176 17.32 -4.66 45.46
C GLU A 176 16.34 -3.69 44.79
N GLU A 177 16.54 -2.37 44.92
CA GLU A 177 15.71 -1.37 44.26
C GLU A 177 15.75 -1.49 42.74
N LYS A 178 16.95 -1.60 42.14
CA LYS A 178 17.11 -1.79 40.70
C LYS A 178 16.51 -3.13 40.24
N MET A 179 16.67 -4.19 41.02
CA MET A 179 16.11 -5.51 40.72
C MET A 179 14.57 -5.49 40.78
N MET A 180 13.98 -4.79 41.75
CA MET A 180 12.53 -4.58 41.82
C MET A 180 12.01 -3.80 40.61
N LYS A 181 12.71 -2.74 40.19
CA LYS A 181 12.35 -1.97 38.98
C LYS A 181 12.41 -2.84 37.73
N THR A 182 13.50 -3.60 37.54
CA THR A 182 13.65 -4.53 36.42
C THR A 182 12.54 -5.59 36.41
N LYS A 183 12.22 -6.17 37.57
CA LYS A 183 11.10 -7.12 37.71
C LYS A 183 9.77 -6.50 37.28
N LYS A 184 9.50 -5.25 37.66
CA LYS A 184 8.29 -4.52 37.26
C LYS A 184 8.21 -4.30 35.75
N GLU A 185 9.32 -3.93 35.12
CA GLU A 185 9.40 -3.76 33.66
C GLU A 185 9.19 -5.09 32.91
N ILE A 186 9.80 -6.18 33.39
CA ILE A 186 9.57 -7.53 32.85
C ILE A 186 8.09 -7.92 32.95
N LEU A 187 7.43 -7.65 34.08
CA LEU A 187 6.01 -7.90 34.25
C LEU A 187 5.15 -7.06 33.29
N SER A 188 5.53 -5.81 33.04
CA SER A 188 4.87 -4.96 32.04
C SER A 188 5.02 -5.55 30.64
N LEU A 189 6.21 -5.99 30.27
CA LEU A 189 6.49 -6.61 28.97
C LEU A 189 5.67 -7.89 28.77
N ILE A 190 5.51 -8.71 29.81
CA ILE A 190 4.65 -9.90 29.76
C ILE A 190 3.18 -9.52 29.52
N LYS A 191 2.68 -8.47 30.18
CA LYS A 191 1.31 -7.96 29.95
C LYS A 191 1.15 -7.44 28.53
N SER A 192 2.10 -6.66 28.02
CA SER A 192 2.09 -6.17 26.64
C SER A 192 2.12 -7.33 25.63
N LYS A 193 2.96 -8.35 25.85
CA LYS A 193 2.98 -9.57 25.03
C LYS A 193 1.62 -10.26 25.00
N LYS A 194 0.93 -10.34 26.14
CA LYS A 194 -0.41 -10.92 26.22
C LYS A 194 -1.43 -10.11 25.43
N ALA A 195 -1.46 -8.78 25.60
CA ALA A 195 -2.37 -7.89 24.85
C ALA A 195 -2.13 -7.98 23.34
N ILE A 196 -0.86 -7.92 22.89
CA ILE A 196 -0.50 -8.08 21.48
C ILE A 196 -0.92 -9.46 20.96
N SER A 197 -0.78 -10.52 21.74
CA SER A 197 -1.21 -11.86 21.34
C SER A 197 -2.73 -11.95 21.17
N GLU A 198 -3.50 -11.26 22.01
CA GLU A 198 -4.97 -11.18 21.90
C GLU A 198 -5.38 -10.36 20.66
N ASP A 199 -4.70 -9.24 20.39
CA ASP A 199 -4.92 -8.43 19.20
C ASP A 199 -4.59 -9.20 17.91
N ILE A 200 -3.48 -9.93 17.86
CA ILE A 200 -3.12 -10.80 16.72
C ILE A 200 -4.21 -11.84 16.47
N LYS A 201 -4.74 -12.49 17.52
CA LYS A 201 -5.86 -13.43 17.38
C LYS A 201 -7.10 -12.76 16.80
N ARG A 202 -7.41 -11.54 17.25
CA ARG A 202 -8.54 -10.76 16.74
C ARG A 202 -8.35 -10.38 15.27
N ILE A 203 -7.14 -10.02 14.87
CA ILE A 203 -6.79 -9.70 13.47
C ILE A 203 -6.95 -10.95 12.60
N ASN A 204 -6.40 -12.10 13.00
CA ASN A 204 -6.54 -13.35 12.25
C ASN A 204 -8.02 -13.71 12.03
N ASN A 205 -8.84 -13.66 13.08
CA ASN A 205 -10.28 -13.90 12.96
C ASN A 205 -10.98 -12.92 12.02
N ARG A 206 -10.51 -11.67 11.91
CA ARG A 206 -11.06 -10.69 10.95
C ARG A 206 -10.61 -10.98 9.53
N ILE A 207 -9.36 -11.41 9.34
CA ILE A 207 -8.84 -11.82 8.03
C ILE A 207 -9.63 -13.03 7.52
N ASP A 208 -9.85 -14.05 8.35
CA ASP A 208 -10.65 -15.22 7.97
C ASP A 208 -12.07 -14.82 7.53
N LYS A 209 -12.69 -13.85 8.22
CA LYS A 209 -14.00 -13.31 7.82
C LYS A 209 -13.93 -12.58 6.48
N ILE A 210 -12.91 -11.75 6.27
CA ILE A 210 -12.71 -11.03 5.00
C ILE A 210 -12.53 -12.03 3.85
N GLU A 211 -11.72 -13.07 4.04
CA GLU A 211 -11.53 -14.14 3.06
C GLU A 211 -12.84 -14.82 2.70
N ASN A 212 -13.66 -15.17 3.70
CA ASN A 212 -14.98 -15.75 3.47
C ASN A 212 -15.91 -14.81 2.70
N THR A 213 -15.98 -13.53 3.06
CA THR A 213 -16.81 -12.55 2.32
C THR A 213 -16.32 -12.33 0.89
N LEU A 214 -15.02 -12.42 0.65
CA LEU A 214 -14.43 -12.29 -0.68
C LEU A 214 -14.76 -13.52 -1.53
N ASN A 215 -14.71 -14.71 -0.95
CA ASN A 215 -15.13 -15.95 -1.62
C ASN A 215 -16.62 -15.92 -1.98
N GLU A 216 -17.49 -15.46 -1.07
CA GLU A 216 -18.91 -15.27 -1.34
C GLU A 216 -19.17 -14.25 -2.45
N LEU A 217 -18.44 -13.12 -2.43
CA LEU A 217 -18.52 -12.10 -3.46
C LEU A 217 -18.09 -12.63 -4.83
N GLN A 218 -16.99 -13.39 -4.89
CA GLN A 218 -16.52 -14.01 -6.13
C GLN A 218 -17.56 -14.98 -6.68
N LEU A 219 -18.17 -15.82 -5.83
CA LEU A 219 -19.22 -16.73 -6.25
C LEU A 219 -20.45 -15.98 -6.77
N ALA A 220 -20.86 -14.91 -6.08
CA ALA A 220 -21.97 -14.06 -6.50
C ALA A 220 -21.70 -13.40 -7.87
N ILE A 221 -20.49 -12.89 -8.11
CA ILE A 221 -20.09 -12.32 -9.40
C ILE A 221 -20.11 -13.39 -10.49
N ILE A 222 -19.51 -14.56 -10.26
CA ILE A 222 -19.52 -15.67 -11.25
C ILE A 222 -20.95 -16.08 -11.59
N LYS A 223 -21.81 -16.23 -10.57
CA LYS A 223 -23.22 -16.56 -10.77
C LYS A 223 -23.92 -15.50 -11.61
N LYS A 224 -23.73 -14.21 -11.27
CA LYS A 224 -24.37 -13.11 -11.99
C LYS A 224 -23.90 -12.99 -13.43
N VAL A 225 -22.60 -13.15 -13.69
CA VAL A 225 -22.06 -13.19 -15.06
C VAL A 225 -22.59 -14.39 -15.83
N GLY A 226 -22.76 -15.55 -15.17
CA GLY A 226 -23.42 -16.72 -15.75
C GLY A 226 -24.86 -16.44 -16.17
N GLU A 227 -25.66 -15.84 -15.27
CA GLU A 227 -27.03 -15.39 -15.56
C GLU A 227 -27.07 -14.42 -16.75
N TYR A 228 -26.20 -13.41 -16.77
CA TYR A 228 -26.09 -12.47 -17.90
C TYR A 228 -25.74 -13.18 -19.23
N GLY A 229 -24.86 -14.19 -19.20
CA GLY A 229 -24.52 -14.97 -20.37
C GLY A 229 -25.72 -15.76 -20.93
N GLU A 230 -26.57 -16.28 -20.04
CA GLU A 230 -27.82 -16.97 -20.42
C GLU A 230 -28.87 -16.00 -20.97
N ASP A 231 -29.02 -14.82 -20.36
CA ASP A 231 -29.91 -13.75 -20.85
C ASP A 231 -29.48 -13.28 -22.24
N ILE A 232 -28.19 -13.02 -22.46
CA ILE A 232 -27.65 -12.63 -23.78
C ILE A 232 -27.90 -13.71 -24.82
N LYS A 233 -27.76 -14.99 -24.46
CA LYS A 233 -28.04 -16.10 -25.36
C LYS A 233 -29.52 -16.13 -25.76
N THR A 234 -30.42 -15.96 -24.80
CA THR A 234 -31.87 -15.90 -25.04
C THR A 234 -32.23 -14.74 -25.97
N ILE A 235 -31.69 -13.54 -25.71
CA ILE A 235 -31.89 -12.37 -26.59
C ILE A 235 -31.34 -12.64 -28.00
N SER A 236 -30.20 -13.31 -28.14
CA SER A 236 -29.62 -13.68 -29.44
C SER A 236 -30.53 -14.65 -30.22
N ASP A 237 -31.10 -15.62 -29.53
CA ASP A 237 -32.03 -16.60 -30.12
C ASP A 237 -33.36 -15.92 -30.53
N GLU A 238 -33.89 -15.02 -29.71
CA GLU A 238 -35.07 -14.20 -30.05
C GLU A 238 -34.82 -13.24 -31.23
N LEU A 239 -33.63 -12.63 -31.28
CA LEU A 239 -33.21 -11.76 -32.38
C LEU A 239 -33.14 -12.55 -33.68
N LYS A 240 -32.57 -13.76 -33.66
CA LYS A 240 -32.55 -14.66 -34.83
C LYS A 240 -33.95 -15.04 -35.27
N ALA A 241 -34.83 -15.42 -34.34
CA ALA A 241 -36.23 -15.73 -34.67
C ALA A 241 -36.97 -14.53 -35.29
N THR A 242 -36.68 -13.32 -34.82
CA THR A 242 -37.22 -12.07 -35.36
C THR A 242 -36.67 -11.78 -36.76
N GLN A 243 -35.37 -11.95 -36.98
CA GLN A 243 -34.74 -11.84 -38.30
C GLN A 243 -35.31 -12.84 -39.30
N ASP A 244 -35.52 -14.08 -38.88
CA ASP A 244 -36.13 -15.12 -39.71
C ASP A 244 -37.58 -14.77 -40.06
N SER A 245 -38.33 -14.22 -39.10
CA SER A 245 -39.71 -13.78 -39.31
C SER A 245 -39.78 -12.60 -40.28
N PHE A 246 -38.88 -11.62 -40.13
CA PHE A 246 -38.77 -10.50 -41.05
C PHE A 246 -38.37 -10.95 -42.45
N SER A 247 -37.39 -11.87 -42.57
CA SER A 247 -36.98 -12.45 -43.85
C SER A 247 -38.16 -13.15 -44.54
N LYS A 248 -38.95 -13.93 -43.81
CA LYS A 248 -40.17 -14.57 -44.32
C LYS A 248 -41.25 -13.58 -44.74
N MET A 249 -41.33 -12.41 -44.12
CA MET A 249 -42.31 -11.37 -44.46
C MET A 249 -41.86 -10.51 -45.65
N VAL A 250 -40.56 -10.18 -45.72
CA VAL A 250 -40.00 -9.31 -46.77
C VAL A 250 -39.82 -10.05 -48.09
N ASN A 251 -39.37 -11.30 -48.08
CA ASN A 251 -39.17 -12.09 -49.30
C ASN A 251 -40.39 -12.08 -50.24
N PRO A 252 -41.62 -12.41 -49.81
CA PRO A 252 -42.79 -12.37 -50.70
C PRO A 252 -43.14 -10.95 -51.18
N ILE A 253 -42.84 -9.88 -50.42
CA ILE A 253 -43.06 -8.50 -50.90
C ILE A 253 -42.08 -8.18 -52.02
N VAL A 254 -40.80 -8.52 -51.84
CA VAL A 254 -39.75 -8.31 -52.84
C VAL A 254 -40.02 -9.17 -54.09
N ASP A 255 -40.41 -10.42 -53.91
CA ASP A 255 -40.77 -11.32 -55.01
C ASP A 255 -42.00 -10.81 -55.77
N ASN A 256 -43.06 -10.35 -55.07
CA ASN A 256 -44.21 -9.72 -55.71
C ASN A 256 -43.87 -8.46 -56.49
N ILE A 257 -42.95 -7.60 -56.00
CA ILE A 257 -42.47 -6.42 -56.74
C ILE A 257 -41.69 -6.83 -57.98
N ARG A 258 -40.87 -7.89 -57.89
CA ARG A 258 -40.07 -8.40 -59.00
C ARG A 258 -40.93 -9.07 -60.07
N ASP A 259 -41.95 -9.81 -59.68
CA ASP A 259 -42.90 -10.47 -60.59
C ASP A 259 -43.90 -9.47 -61.19
N SER A 260 -44.16 -8.36 -60.52
CA SER A 260 -45.02 -7.28 -61.02
C SER A 260 -44.29 -6.24 -61.86
N GLU A 261 -42.96 -6.30 -62.01
CA GLU A 261 -42.30 -5.59 -63.11
C GLU A 261 -42.85 -6.15 -64.42
N PRO A 262 -43.56 -5.34 -65.24
CA PRO A 262 -44.14 -5.83 -66.47
C PRO A 262 -43.01 -6.37 -67.31
N HIS A 263 -43.02 -7.68 -67.57
CA HIS A 263 -42.18 -8.31 -68.56
C HIS A 263 -42.18 -7.40 -69.77
N LYS A 264 -41.09 -6.63 -69.96
CA LYS A 264 -40.88 -5.82 -71.14
C LYS A 264 -40.87 -6.81 -72.27
N THR A 265 -42.04 -7.00 -72.88
CA THR A 265 -42.23 -7.72 -74.13
C THR A 265 -41.20 -7.15 -75.06
N LYS A 266 -40.11 -7.89 -75.25
CA LYS A 266 -39.05 -7.53 -76.19
C LYS A 266 -39.75 -7.35 -77.52
N ASN A 267 -39.94 -6.09 -77.89
CA ASN A 267 -40.61 -5.68 -79.10
C ASN A 267 -39.83 -6.29 -80.25
N LYS A 268 -40.36 -7.38 -80.79
CA LYS A 268 -39.90 -8.08 -81.97
C LYS A 268 -40.29 -7.24 -83.19
N LYS A 269 -39.72 -6.04 -83.31
CA LYS A 269 -39.87 -5.14 -84.45
C LYS A 269 -38.49 -4.64 -84.87
N ASN A 270 -37.74 -5.47 -85.58
CA ASN A 270 -36.60 -5.05 -86.39
C ASN A 270 -36.22 -6.14 -87.40
N LYS A 271 -37.20 -6.66 -88.14
CA LYS A 271 -36.93 -7.54 -89.30
C LYS A 271 -37.59 -7.13 -90.61
N GLU A 272 -38.39 -6.08 -90.65
CA GLU A 272 -39.03 -5.63 -91.90
C GLU A 272 -38.52 -4.30 -92.44
N PHE A 273 -37.57 -3.61 -91.76
CA PHE A 273 -37.05 -2.33 -92.24
C PHE A 273 -35.81 -2.44 -93.14
N GLU A 274 -35.13 -3.60 -93.19
CA GLU A 274 -33.97 -3.78 -94.08
C GLU A 274 -34.34 -4.19 -95.52
N ASP A 275 -35.53 -4.74 -95.76
CA ASP A 275 -35.96 -5.16 -97.10
C ASP A 275 -36.49 -4.00 -97.97
N TYR A 276 -36.63 -2.79 -97.42
CA TYR A 276 -37.06 -1.60 -98.18
C TYR A 276 -35.90 -0.73 -98.70
N LEU A 277 -34.64 -1.10 -98.41
CA LEU A 277 -33.45 -0.29 -98.74
C LEU A 277 -32.42 -1.03 -99.64
N ARG A 278 -32.79 -2.17 -100.23
CA ARG A 278 -32.03 -2.85 -101.29
C ARG A 278 -32.88 -3.03 -102.54
#